data_AF-A0A1Y6CH85-F1
#
_entry.id   AF-A0A1Y6CH85-F1
#
_cell.length_a   1.000
_cell.length_b   1.000
_cell.length_c   1.000
_cell.angle_alpha   90.00
_cell.angle_beta   90.00
_cell.angle_gamma   90.00
#
_symmetry.space_group_name_H-M   'P 1'
#
loop_
_entity.id
_entity.type
_entity.pdbx_description
1 polymer ?
#
loop_
_entity_poly.entity_id
_entity_poly.type
_entity_poly.pdbx_seq_one_letter_code
_entity_poly.pdbx_strand_id
1 'polypeptide(L)'
;MDHRNRIRFKNRYTCVLEDLVMSLEHHVYHALEKNHVSPSELFYSLPNYDRFSNQFPKACHSCQKPFHSRDHYLKHTEPGEKPIEDGEQAVEYRICECGSPIILVAACRRDNNPFGMECRAYFDICVERLVSEQGFVRKEAEDLTRIIFQQVFEGVEQKVS
;
A
#
# COMPACT_ATOMS: atom_id res chain seq x y z
N MET A 1 4.01 24.28 7.91
CA MET A 1 4.63 24.75 6.66
C MET A 1 3.86 26.00 6.19
N ASP A 2 4.52 27.16 6.13
CA ASP A 2 3.89 28.47 5.85
C ASP A 2 3.34 28.56 4.41
N HIS A 3 2.26 29.31 4.19
CA HIS A 3 1.56 29.49 2.91
C HIS A 3 2.48 30.08 1.82
N ARG A 4 3.41 30.98 2.20
CA ARG A 4 4.43 31.51 1.28
C ARG A 4 5.44 30.46 0.84
N ASN A 5 5.77 29.49 1.70
CA ASN A 5 6.63 28.37 1.33
C ASN A 5 5.89 27.42 0.38
N ARG A 6 4.58 27.18 0.54
CA ARG A 6 3.77 26.38 -0.41
C ARG A 6 3.75 26.96 -1.83
N ILE A 7 3.69 28.29 -1.99
CA ILE A 7 3.62 28.94 -3.31
C ILE A 7 4.97 28.89 -4.03
N ARG A 8 6.10 29.12 -3.32
CA ARG A 8 7.45 28.93 -3.90
C ARG A 8 7.76 27.47 -4.19
N PHE A 9 7.25 26.53 -3.39
CA PHE A 9 7.36 25.10 -3.64
C PHE A 9 6.66 24.70 -4.95
N LYS A 10 5.44 25.22 -5.18
CA LYS A 10 4.71 24.97 -6.42
C LYS A 10 5.51 25.42 -7.65
N ASN A 11 6.05 26.65 -7.67
CA ASN A 11 6.66 27.17 -8.91
C ASN A 11 8.08 26.65 -9.21
N ARG A 12 8.80 26.10 -8.23
CA ARG A 12 10.19 25.61 -8.47
C ARG A 12 10.25 24.13 -8.85
N TYR A 13 9.26 23.35 -8.41
CA TYR A 13 9.28 21.89 -8.57
C TYR A 13 8.17 21.36 -9.47
N THR A 14 7.27 22.21 -10.02
CA THR A 14 6.18 21.75 -10.90
C THR A 14 6.67 20.94 -12.09
N CYS A 15 7.67 21.42 -12.84
CA CYS A 15 8.17 20.67 -13.99
C CYS A 15 8.76 19.31 -13.60
N VAL A 16 9.55 19.26 -12.52
CA VAL A 16 10.17 18.01 -12.05
C VAL A 16 9.13 17.03 -11.52
N LEU A 17 8.11 17.54 -10.83
CA LEU A 17 7.03 16.72 -10.29
C LEU A 17 6.10 16.23 -11.40
N GLU A 18 5.81 17.05 -12.39
CA GLU A 18 5.06 16.67 -13.59
C GLU A 18 5.81 15.58 -14.37
N ASP A 19 7.12 15.75 -14.58
CA ASP A 19 7.97 14.72 -15.21
C ASP A 19 7.97 13.41 -14.41
N LEU A 20 8.06 13.50 -13.08
CA LEU A 20 7.99 12.34 -12.19
C LEU A 20 6.64 11.63 -12.25
N VAL A 21 5.54 12.39 -12.25
CA VAL A 21 4.17 11.87 -12.36
C VAL A 21 3.98 11.18 -13.70
N MET A 22 4.34 11.84 -14.81
CA MET A 22 4.21 11.27 -16.16
C MET A 22 5.06 10.01 -16.33
N SER A 23 6.31 10.03 -15.83
CA SER A 23 7.20 8.88 -15.87
C SER A 23 6.67 7.73 -14.99
N LEU A 24 6.09 8.05 -13.82
CA LEU A 24 5.47 7.06 -12.94
C LEU A 24 4.21 6.45 -13.57
N GLU A 25 3.29 7.27 -14.10
CA GLU A 25 2.10 6.80 -14.79
C GLU A 25 2.49 5.86 -15.93
N HIS A 26 3.41 6.28 -16.79
CA HIS A 26 3.90 5.45 -17.90
C HIS A 26 4.50 4.12 -17.41
N HIS A 27 5.32 4.15 -16.36
CA HIS A 27 5.91 2.94 -15.80
C HIS A 27 4.85 2.00 -15.20
N VAL A 28 3.87 2.54 -14.48
CA VAL A 28 2.76 1.77 -13.90
C VAL A 28 1.94 1.10 -15.00
N TYR A 29 1.57 1.83 -16.07
CA TYR A 29 0.85 1.24 -17.21
C TYR A 29 1.65 0.14 -17.91
N HIS A 30 2.93 0.38 -18.19
CA HIS A 30 3.79 -0.62 -18.83
C HIS A 30 3.98 -1.87 -17.94
N ALA A 31 4.16 -1.68 -16.62
CA ALA A 31 4.29 -2.79 -15.68
C ALA A 31 2.99 -3.61 -15.59
N LEU A 32 1.83 -2.97 -15.68
CA LEU A 32 0.53 -3.67 -15.72
C LEU A 32 0.39 -4.54 -16.95
N GLU A 33 0.66 -3.96 -18.13
CA GLU A 33 0.59 -4.69 -19.40
C GLU A 33 1.58 -5.87 -19.42
N LYS A 34 2.83 -5.64 -19.00
CA LYS A 34 3.90 -6.65 -18.99
C LYS A 34 3.59 -7.83 -18.06
N ASN A 35 3.02 -7.55 -16.89
CA ASN A 35 2.77 -8.58 -15.88
C ASN A 35 1.38 -9.22 -16.02
N HIS A 36 0.58 -8.83 -17.03
CA HIS A 36 -0.82 -9.23 -17.19
C HIS A 36 -1.67 -9.00 -15.93
N VAL A 37 -1.29 -7.99 -15.14
CA VAL A 37 -1.95 -7.63 -13.89
C VAL A 37 -3.11 -6.71 -14.27
N SER A 38 -4.34 -7.06 -13.87
CA SER A 38 -5.44 -6.14 -14.11
C SER A 38 -5.24 -4.88 -13.26
N PRO A 39 -5.72 -3.70 -13.69
CA PRO A 39 -5.65 -2.52 -12.83
C PRO A 39 -6.42 -2.70 -11.51
N SER A 40 -7.38 -3.62 -11.43
CA SER A 40 -8.00 -4.04 -10.17
C SER A 40 -7.08 -4.90 -9.28
N GLU A 41 -6.06 -5.56 -9.84
CA GLU A 41 -5.01 -6.28 -9.11
C GLU A 41 -3.87 -5.38 -8.61
N LEU A 42 -3.73 -4.13 -9.13
CA LEU A 42 -2.86 -3.09 -8.53
C LEU A 42 -3.15 -2.86 -7.05
N PHE A 43 -4.42 -3.06 -6.70
CA PHE A 43 -4.92 -2.77 -5.38
C PHE A 43 -4.30 -3.69 -4.34
N TYR A 44 -3.77 -4.86 -4.71
CA TYR A 44 -3.08 -5.79 -3.80
C TYR A 44 -1.88 -5.17 -3.07
N SER A 45 -1.30 -4.11 -3.66
CA SER A 45 -0.13 -3.37 -3.19
C SER A 45 -0.44 -2.06 -2.44
N LEU A 46 -1.69 -1.58 -2.43
CA LEU A 46 -2.07 -0.33 -1.75
C LEU A 46 -2.23 -0.52 -0.23
N PRO A 47 -2.04 0.53 0.59
CA PRO A 47 -2.15 0.44 2.06
C PRO A 47 -3.54 0.00 2.56
N ASN A 48 -4.57 0.06 1.71
CA ASN A 48 -5.93 -0.37 2.03
C ASN A 48 -6.30 -1.77 1.50
N TYR A 49 -5.36 -2.51 0.91
CA TYR A 49 -5.65 -3.87 0.47
C TYR A 49 -5.82 -4.82 1.64
N ASP A 50 -6.92 -5.57 1.63
CA ASP A 50 -7.12 -6.64 2.59
C ASP A 50 -6.24 -7.85 2.26
N ARG A 51 -5.01 -7.84 2.79
CA ARG A 51 -4.02 -8.92 2.68
C ARG A 51 -4.47 -10.24 3.34
N PHE A 52 -5.62 -10.23 3.99
CA PHE A 52 -6.21 -11.38 4.66
C PHE A 52 -7.43 -11.94 3.93
N SER A 53 -7.87 -11.32 2.84
CA SER A 53 -9.07 -11.71 2.08
C SER A 53 -9.05 -13.18 1.66
N ASN A 54 -7.87 -13.70 1.28
CA ASN A 54 -7.67 -15.11 0.91
C ASN A 54 -7.68 -16.11 2.09
N GLN A 55 -7.76 -15.63 3.34
CA GLN A 55 -7.90 -16.47 4.54
C GLN A 55 -9.35 -16.68 4.95
N PHE A 56 -10.31 -16.20 4.16
CA PHE A 56 -11.73 -16.40 4.36
C PHE A 56 -12.30 -17.33 3.28
N PRO A 57 -13.26 -18.22 3.62
CA PRO A 57 -13.89 -18.36 4.93
C PRO A 57 -12.99 -19.02 5.99
N LYS A 58 -13.13 -18.63 7.26
CA LYS A 58 -12.47 -19.28 8.41
C LYS A 58 -13.41 -19.40 9.60
N ALA A 59 -13.03 -20.16 10.63
CA ALA A 59 -13.80 -20.25 11.87
C ALA A 59 -12.93 -19.98 13.10
N CYS A 60 -13.55 -19.51 14.19
CA CYS A 60 -12.90 -19.47 15.50
C CYS A 60 -12.62 -20.90 15.96
N HIS A 61 -11.38 -21.21 16.34
CA HIS A 61 -11.02 -22.57 16.76
C HIS A 61 -11.78 -23.02 18.02
N SER A 62 -12.06 -22.09 18.94
CA SER A 62 -12.71 -22.41 20.22
C SER A 62 -14.23 -22.51 20.12
N CYS A 63 -14.91 -21.51 19.53
CA CYS A 63 -16.38 -21.48 19.47
C CYS A 63 -16.97 -21.92 18.12
N GLN A 64 -16.12 -22.25 17.13
CA GLN A 64 -16.51 -22.67 15.79
C GLN A 64 -17.37 -21.65 15.02
N LYS A 65 -17.45 -20.39 15.48
CA LYS A 65 -18.17 -19.32 14.77
C LYS A 65 -17.52 -19.11 13.39
N PRO A 66 -18.30 -19.24 12.29
CA PRO A 66 -17.77 -19.03 10.95
C PRO A 66 -17.65 -17.53 10.65
N PHE A 67 -16.61 -17.19 9.90
CA PHE A 67 -16.37 -15.89 9.31
C PHE A 67 -16.27 -16.06 7.80
N HIS A 68 -17.34 -15.66 7.10
CA HIS A 68 -17.44 -15.85 5.66
C HIS A 68 -16.66 -14.82 4.84
N SER A 69 -16.40 -13.66 5.43
CA SER A 69 -15.66 -12.56 4.80
C SER A 69 -14.86 -11.80 5.85
N ARG A 70 -13.95 -10.95 5.35
CA ARG A 70 -13.19 -10.01 6.16
C ARG A 70 -14.07 -9.08 6.99
N ASP A 71 -15.08 -8.48 6.38
CA ASP A 71 -15.97 -7.54 7.06
C ASP A 71 -16.75 -8.23 8.18
N HIS A 72 -17.23 -9.46 7.92
CA HIS A 72 -17.89 -10.26 8.95
C HIS A 72 -16.94 -10.57 10.11
N TYR A 73 -15.68 -10.88 9.82
CA TYR A 73 -14.65 -11.06 10.83
C TYR A 73 -14.38 -9.79 11.64
N LEU A 74 -14.15 -8.64 10.99
CA LEU A 74 -13.87 -7.36 11.66
C LEU A 74 -15.03 -6.90 12.55
N LYS A 75 -16.27 -7.17 12.13
CA LYS A 75 -17.48 -6.83 12.88
C LYS A 75 -17.66 -7.69 14.15
N HIS A 76 -17.18 -8.93 14.13
CA HIS A 76 -17.40 -9.92 15.19
C HIS A 76 -16.12 -10.25 15.98
N THR A 77 -15.12 -9.39 15.89
CA THR A 77 -13.87 -9.53 16.62
C THR A 77 -13.32 -8.16 17.03
N GLU A 78 -12.61 -8.10 18.15
CA GLU A 78 -11.97 -6.89 18.65
C GLU A 78 -10.46 -6.94 18.39
N PRO A 79 -9.77 -5.81 18.16
CA PRO A 79 -8.30 -5.80 18.09
C PRO A 79 -7.70 -6.36 19.37
N GLY A 80 -6.77 -7.31 19.27
CA GLY A 80 -6.08 -7.84 20.44
C GLY A 80 -4.81 -7.05 20.76
N GLU A 81 -4.32 -7.18 21.99
CA GLU A 81 -3.09 -6.50 22.42
C GLU A 81 -1.84 -7.17 21.84
N LYS A 82 -1.20 -6.45 20.91
CA LYS A 82 0.09 -6.70 20.23
C LYS A 82 0.16 -7.85 19.21
N PRO A 83 0.64 -7.59 17.98
CA PRO A 83 1.18 -8.64 17.12
C PRO A 83 2.55 -9.10 17.65
N ILE A 84 2.82 -10.41 17.54
CA ILE A 84 4.20 -10.92 17.55
C ILE A 84 4.80 -10.48 16.22
N GLU A 85 5.80 -9.60 16.25
CA GLU A 85 6.54 -9.21 15.04
C GLU A 85 7.38 -10.42 14.59
N ASP A 86 6.85 -11.22 13.67
CA ASP A 86 7.66 -12.14 12.88
C ASP A 86 8.11 -11.39 11.62
N GLY A 87 9.42 -11.14 11.50
CA GLY A 87 10.01 -10.07 10.66
C GLY A 87 9.62 -10.07 9.17
N GLU A 88 9.09 -11.19 8.67
CA GLU A 88 8.71 -11.38 7.27
C GLU A 88 7.18 -11.45 7.03
N GLN A 89 6.38 -11.73 8.08
CA GLN A 89 4.93 -11.95 7.97
C GLN A 89 4.14 -10.79 8.56
N ALA A 90 3.04 -10.41 7.91
CA ALA A 90 2.09 -9.49 8.52
C ALA A 90 1.09 -10.31 9.34
N VAL A 91 1.14 -10.15 10.65
CA VAL A 91 0.25 -10.85 11.59
C VAL A 91 -0.79 -9.87 12.12
N GLU A 92 -2.07 -10.19 11.95
CA GLU A 92 -3.16 -9.52 12.66
C GLU A 92 -3.68 -10.40 13.79
N TYR A 93 -3.75 -9.81 14.97
CA TYR A 93 -4.23 -10.44 16.19
C TYR A 93 -5.56 -9.80 16.62
N ARG A 94 -6.60 -10.63 16.74
CA ARG A 94 -7.93 -10.20 17.19
C ARG A 94 -8.54 -11.17 18.19
N ILE A 95 -9.52 -10.71 18.95
CA ILE A 95 -10.24 -11.49 19.96
C ILE A 95 -11.66 -11.75 19.45
N CYS A 96 -12.06 -13.01 19.39
CA CYS A 96 -13.44 -13.40 19.09
C CYS A 96 -14.38 -12.98 20.24
N GLU A 97 -15.67 -12.77 19.96
CA GLU A 97 -16.71 -12.54 20.98
C GLU A 97 -16.75 -13.60 22.10
N CYS A 98 -16.26 -14.82 21.84
CA CYS A 98 -16.12 -15.86 22.88
C CYS A 98 -14.87 -15.69 23.78
N GLY A 99 -14.09 -14.63 23.58
CA GLY A 99 -12.83 -14.35 24.28
C GLY A 99 -11.59 -15.06 23.72
N SER A 100 -11.74 -15.92 22.70
CA SER A 100 -10.60 -16.67 22.14
C SER A 100 -9.82 -15.86 21.11
N PRO A 101 -8.48 -15.96 21.10
CA PRO A 101 -7.65 -15.27 20.13
C PRO A 101 -7.79 -15.87 18.73
N ILE A 102 -7.75 -15.01 17.72
CA ILE A 102 -7.68 -15.36 16.31
C ILE A 102 -6.47 -14.66 15.71
N ILE A 103 -5.62 -15.46 15.08
CA ILE A 103 -4.43 -15.00 14.35
C ILE A 103 -4.73 -15.09 12.85
N LEU A 104 -4.40 -14.03 12.12
CA LEU A 104 -4.31 -14.03 10.67
C LEU A 104 -2.88 -13.76 10.27
N VAL A 105 -2.32 -14.64 9.44
CA VAL A 105 -0.93 -14.56 8.99
C VAL A 105 -0.93 -14.33 7.50
N ALA A 106 -0.72 -13.10 7.06
CA ALA A 106 -0.56 -12.83 5.63
C ALA A 106 0.83 -13.32 5.21
N ALA A 107 0.86 -14.06 4.09
CA ALA A 107 2.07 -14.73 3.58
C ALA A 107 3.24 -13.77 3.29
N CYS A 108 2.98 -12.47 3.18
CA CYS A 108 4.05 -11.49 3.09
C CYS A 108 3.68 -10.12 3.65
N ARG A 109 4.57 -9.56 4.48
CA ARG A 109 4.51 -8.14 4.90
C ARG A 109 4.78 -7.18 3.74
N ARG A 110 5.46 -7.63 2.68
CA ARG A 110 5.77 -6.86 1.46
C ARG A 110 5.10 -7.51 0.26
N ASP A 111 4.61 -6.74 -0.70
CA ASP A 111 4.10 -7.35 -1.92
C ASP A 111 5.27 -7.88 -2.77
N ASN A 112 5.60 -9.17 -2.65
CA ASN A 112 6.71 -9.78 -3.38
C ASN A 112 6.32 -10.26 -4.79
N ASN A 113 5.12 -9.93 -5.27
CA ASN A 113 4.84 -10.15 -6.68
C ASN A 113 5.75 -9.24 -7.55
N PRO A 114 6.01 -9.60 -8.83
CA PRO A 114 6.90 -8.84 -9.70
C PRO A 114 6.52 -7.36 -9.82
N PHE A 115 5.23 -7.05 -9.87
CA PHE A 115 4.71 -5.70 -9.95
C PHE A 115 5.05 -4.86 -8.70
N GLY A 116 4.76 -5.38 -7.51
CA GLY A 116 5.06 -4.74 -6.23
C GLY A 116 6.57 -4.55 -6.02
N MET A 117 7.39 -5.47 -6.54
CA MET A 117 8.85 -5.31 -6.58
C MET A 117 9.27 -4.15 -7.51
N GLU A 118 8.72 -4.09 -8.73
CA GLU A 118 8.97 -3.01 -9.69
C GLU A 118 8.55 -1.64 -9.11
N CYS A 119 7.36 -1.53 -8.51
CA CYS A 119 6.91 -0.30 -7.86
C CYS A 119 7.83 0.17 -6.72
N ARG A 120 8.36 -0.76 -5.91
CA ARG A 120 9.32 -0.39 -4.85
C ARG A 120 10.64 0.09 -5.43
N ALA A 121 11.18 -0.63 -6.41
CA ALA A 121 12.40 -0.20 -7.07
C ALA A 121 12.24 1.19 -7.70
N TYR A 122 11.08 1.44 -8.32
CA TYR A 122 10.77 2.75 -8.89
C TYR A 122 10.55 3.83 -7.83
N PHE A 123 9.92 3.49 -6.70
CA PHE A 123 9.81 4.40 -5.54
C PHE A 123 11.19 4.85 -5.06
N ASP A 124 12.12 3.91 -4.90
CA ASP A 124 13.49 4.20 -4.48
C ASP A 124 14.20 5.11 -5.49
N ILE A 125 14.04 4.84 -6.80
CA ILE A 125 14.55 5.71 -7.88
C ILE A 125 13.99 7.13 -7.76
N CYS A 126 12.68 7.29 -7.56
CA CYS A 126 12.05 8.60 -7.40
C CYS A 126 12.61 9.36 -6.19
N VAL A 127 12.77 8.68 -5.05
CA VAL A 127 13.35 9.26 -3.84
C VAL A 127 14.79 9.69 -4.08
N GLU A 128 15.63 8.84 -4.68
CA GLU A 128 17.02 9.19 -4.98
C GLU A 128 17.14 10.39 -5.91
N ARG A 129 16.28 10.51 -6.93
CA ARG A 129 16.27 11.68 -7.82
C ARG A 129 15.89 12.96 -7.09
N LEU A 130 14.87 12.93 -6.23
CA LEU A 130 14.49 14.09 -5.41
C LEU A 130 15.61 14.50 -4.45
N VAL A 131 16.33 13.54 -3.86
CA VAL A 131 17.46 13.83 -2.97
C VAL A 131 18.66 14.38 -3.75
N SER A 132 19.09 13.70 -4.81
CA SER A 132 20.34 14.00 -5.51
C SER A 132 20.23 15.16 -6.50
N GLU A 133 19.13 15.26 -7.24
CA GLU A 133 18.94 16.29 -8.28
C GLU A 133 18.29 17.55 -7.71
N GLN A 134 17.40 17.40 -6.71
CA GLN A 134 16.58 18.50 -6.20
C GLN A 134 16.96 18.95 -4.78
N GLY A 135 17.88 18.23 -4.11
CA GLY A 135 18.39 18.59 -2.79
C GLY A 135 17.38 18.42 -1.65
N PHE A 136 16.36 17.58 -1.84
CA PHE A 136 15.40 17.29 -0.77
C PHE A 136 16.06 16.50 0.36
N VAL A 137 15.58 16.72 1.59
CA VAL A 137 15.88 15.79 2.69
C VAL A 137 15.18 14.47 2.38
N ARG A 138 15.88 13.33 2.53
CA ARG A 138 15.36 12.00 2.19
C ARG A 138 13.95 11.74 2.72
N LYS A 139 13.67 12.11 3.97
CA LYS A 139 12.35 11.92 4.58
C LYS A 139 11.25 12.73 3.86
N GLU A 140 11.55 13.95 3.46
CA GLU A 140 10.62 14.80 2.70
C GLU A 140 10.40 14.25 1.29
N ALA A 141 11.46 13.74 0.65
CA ALA A 141 11.37 13.05 -0.63
C ALA A 141 10.48 11.80 -0.55
N GLU A 142 10.69 10.93 0.44
CA GLU A 142 9.84 9.75 0.67
C GLU A 142 8.37 10.12 0.85
N ASP A 143 8.08 11.11 1.69
CA ASP A 143 6.70 11.50 1.99
C ASP A 143 6.02 12.13 0.76
N LEU A 144 6.76 12.90 -0.05
CA LEU A 144 6.28 13.44 -1.32
C LEU A 144 6.05 12.35 -2.37
N THR A 145 7.00 11.41 -2.53
CA THR A 145 6.86 10.29 -3.47
C THR A 145 5.66 9.41 -3.10
N ARG A 146 5.37 9.20 -1.81
CA ARG A 146 4.15 8.47 -1.39
C ARG A 146 2.87 9.17 -1.84
N ILE A 147 2.80 10.49 -1.69
CA ILE A 147 1.63 11.26 -2.14
C ILE A 147 1.46 11.14 -3.66
N ILE A 148 2.56 11.25 -4.42
CA ILE A 148 2.53 11.13 -5.88
C ILE A 148 2.06 9.73 -6.31
N PHE A 149 2.63 8.67 -5.72
CA PHE A 149 2.22 7.30 -6.01
C PHE A 149 0.75 7.08 -5.70
N GLN A 150 0.27 7.56 -4.55
CA GLN A 150 -1.13 7.46 -4.19
C GLN A 150 -2.04 8.14 -5.24
N GLN A 151 -1.72 9.37 -5.64
CA GLN A 151 -2.50 10.10 -6.65
C GLN A 151 -2.49 9.41 -8.01
N VAL A 152 -1.35 8.86 -8.43
CA VAL A 152 -1.24 8.11 -9.69
C VAL A 152 -2.08 6.84 -9.65
N PHE A 153 -2.00 6.06 -8.57
CA PHE A 153 -2.81 4.85 -8.45
C PHE A 153 -4.32 5.14 -8.41
N GLU A 154 -4.74 6.16 -7.65
CA GLU A 154 -6.14 6.63 -7.63
C GLU A 154 -6.59 7.11 -9.01
N GLY A 155 -5.73 7.79 -9.78
CA GLY A 155 -6.02 8.24 -11.13
C GLY A 155 -6.12 7.11 -12.16
N VAL A 156 -5.28 6.07 -12.03
CA VAL A 156 -5.35 4.87 -12.87
C VAL A 156 -6.66 4.10 -12.60
N GLU A 157 -7.09 4.01 -11.34
CA GLU A 157 -8.35 3.37 -10.94
C GLU A 157 -9.56 3.97 -11.67
N GLN A 158 -9.66 5.30 -11.64
CA GLN A 158 -10.77 6.03 -12.23
C GLN A 158 -10.83 5.91 -13.76
N LYS A 159 -9.70 5.63 -14.41
CA LYS A 159 -9.62 5.46 -15.87
C LYS A 159 -10.01 4.07 -16.34
N VAL A 160 -9.95 3.07 -15.44
CA VAL A 160 -10.18 1.66 -15.77
C VAL A 160 -11.54 1.15 -15.28
N SER A 161 -12.14 1.85 -14.31
CA SER A 161 -13.52 1.61 -13.83
C SER A 161 -14.57 2.15 -14.81
#